data_AF-A0A538CY38-F1
#
_entry.id   AF-A0A538CY38-F1
#
_cell.length_a   1.000
_cell.length_b   1.000
_cell.length_c   1.000
_cell.angle_alpha   90.00
_cell.angle_beta   90.00
_cell.angle_gamma   90.00
#
_symmetry.space_group_name_H-M   'P 1'
#
loop_
_entity.id
_entity.type
_entity.pdbx_description
1 polymer ?
#
loop_
_entity_poly.entity_id
_entity_poly.type
_entity_poly.pdbx_seq_one_letter_code
_entity_poly.pdbx_strand_id
1 'polypeptide(L)'
;MPRLDHAAFETDDPDATAGFYERILGARVVKTEGHPVMAYVGNTGFAFHKRGGPGDHVGVRVSAAERAEIKRRLEQAGIEHEERD
;
A
#
# COMPACT_ATOMS: atom_id res chain seq x y z
N MET A 1 -7.97 -15.23 -3.43
CA MET A 1 -8.85 -14.37 -2.62
C MET A 1 -8.13 -13.07 -2.35
N PRO A 2 -8.75 -11.92 -2.69
CA PRO A 2 -8.20 -10.60 -2.42
C PRO A 2 -7.92 -10.43 -0.93
N ARG A 3 -6.77 -9.84 -0.59
CA ARG A 3 -6.37 -9.53 0.78
C ARG A 3 -5.81 -8.13 0.86
N LEU A 4 -6.05 -7.45 1.97
CA LEU A 4 -5.40 -6.18 2.25
C LEU A 4 -3.88 -6.39 2.23
N ASP A 5 -3.21 -5.63 1.37
CA ASP A 5 -1.76 -5.62 1.28
C ASP A 5 -1.20 -4.54 2.19
N HIS A 6 -1.64 -3.31 1.96
CA HIS A 6 -1.25 -2.16 2.77
C HIS A 6 -2.30 -1.05 2.74
N ALA A 7 -2.24 -0.19 3.76
CA ALA A 7 -2.80 1.15 3.73
C ALA A 7 -1.66 2.15 3.71
N ALA A 8 -1.70 3.07 2.76
CA ALA A 8 -0.68 4.09 2.56
C ALA A 8 -1.16 5.45 3.08
N PHE A 9 -0.24 6.17 3.71
CA PHE A 9 -0.48 7.48 4.30
C PHE A 9 0.68 8.43 4.03
N GLU A 10 0.35 9.70 3.80
CA GLU A 10 1.35 10.76 3.81
C GLU A 10 1.69 11.24 5.22
N THR A 11 2.96 11.52 5.45
CA THR A 11 3.46 12.07 6.72
C THR A 11 4.70 12.93 6.47
N ASP A 12 4.95 13.89 7.36
CA ASP A 12 6.14 14.74 7.30
C ASP A 12 7.42 13.93 7.62
N ASP A 13 7.28 12.84 8.38
CA ASP A 13 8.38 11.96 8.78
C ASP A 13 7.98 10.47 8.70
N PRO A 14 8.17 9.84 7.53
CA PRO A 14 7.87 8.41 7.34
C PRO A 14 8.63 7.49 8.29
N ASP A 15 9.87 7.86 8.61
CA ASP A 15 10.75 7.07 9.47
C ASP A 15 10.29 7.09 10.92
N ALA A 16 10.04 8.27 11.49
CA ALA A 16 9.52 8.39 12.85
C ALA A 16 8.13 7.77 12.97
N THR A 17 7.30 7.92 11.94
CA THR A 17 5.95 7.33 11.90
C THR A 17 6.04 5.80 11.93
N ALA A 18 6.83 5.18 11.05
CA ALA A 18 7.04 3.72 11.06
C ALA A 18 7.63 3.22 12.39
N GLY A 19 8.58 3.97 12.96
CA GLY A 19 9.19 3.65 14.26
C GLY A 19 8.21 3.67 15.44
N PHE A 20 7.08 4.39 15.35
CA PHE A 20 5.99 4.24 16.33
C PHE A 20 5.38 2.83 16.26
N TYR A 21 5.05 2.35 15.06
CA TYR A 21 4.44 1.02 14.88
C TYR A 21 5.40 -0.12 15.22
N GLU A 22 6.69 0.05 14.93
CA GLU A 22 7.73 -0.89 15.37
C GLU A 22 7.72 -1.04 16.89
N ARG A 23 7.76 0.09 17.62
CA ARG A 23 7.84 0.09 19.08
C ARG A 23 6.55 -0.38 19.77
N ILE A 24 5.39 0.01 19.25
CA ILE A 24 4.11 -0.22 19.92
C ILE A 24 3.46 -1.54 19.50
N LEU A 25 3.57 -1.90 18.22
CA LEU A 25 2.90 -3.09 17.66
C LEU A 25 3.88 -4.20 17.29
N GLY A 26 5.19 -4.00 17.45
CA GLY A 26 6.20 -4.95 17.00
C GLY A 26 6.26 -5.05 15.48
N ALA A 27 5.90 -3.97 14.77
CA ALA A 27 5.88 -3.98 13.31
C ALA A 27 7.29 -4.17 12.74
N ARG A 28 7.41 -4.97 11.68
CA ARG A 28 8.67 -5.10 10.94
C ARG A 28 8.83 -3.93 9.98
N VAL A 29 9.79 -3.06 10.22
CA VAL A 29 10.07 -1.91 9.33
C VAL A 29 10.95 -2.34 8.17
N VAL A 30 10.58 -1.94 6.95
CA VAL A 30 11.37 -2.16 5.73
C VAL A 30 11.51 -0.85 4.98
N LYS A 31 12.75 -0.57 4.56
CA LYS A 31 13.11 0.60 3.77
C LYS A 31 13.79 0.13 2.49
N THR A 32 13.27 0.56 1.36
CA THR A 32 13.87 0.33 0.04
C THR A 32 13.92 1.67 -0.69
N GLU A 33 15.03 1.95 -1.36
CA GLU A 33 15.19 3.19 -2.13
C GLU A 33 14.07 3.34 -3.17
N GLY A 34 13.50 4.54 -3.28
CA GLY A 34 12.38 4.82 -4.19
C GLY A 34 11.02 4.29 -3.73
N HIS A 35 10.94 3.57 -2.59
CA HIS A 35 9.70 3.04 -2.04
C HIS A 35 9.30 3.74 -0.72
N PRO A 36 8.01 3.69 -0.34
CA PRO A 36 7.58 4.12 1.00
C PRO A 36 8.29 3.34 2.10
N VAL A 37 8.35 3.94 3.29
CA VAL A 37 8.74 3.23 4.50
C VAL A 37 7.60 2.30 4.90
N MET A 38 7.84 1.00 4.91
CA MET A 38 6.82 0.00 5.22
C MET A 38 6.91 -0.40 6.68
N ALA A 39 5.78 -0.44 7.39
CA ALA A 39 5.66 -1.05 8.72
C ALA A 39 4.67 -2.21 8.66
N TYR A 40 5.19 -3.45 8.65
CA TYR A 40 4.36 -4.65 8.52
C TYR A 40 3.83 -5.13 9.87
N VAL A 41 2.51 -5.31 9.96
CA VAL A 41 1.80 -5.87 11.12
C VAL A 41 1.07 -7.14 10.66
N GLY A 42 1.61 -8.31 11.02
CA GLY A 42 1.12 -9.58 10.52
C GLY A 42 1.30 -9.73 9.00
N ASN A 43 0.21 -9.98 8.27
CA ASN A 43 0.22 -10.18 6.82
C ASN A 43 -0.13 -8.93 6.01
N THR A 44 -0.29 -7.77 6.66
CA THR A 44 -0.59 -6.47 6.06
C THR A 44 0.45 -5.44 6.51
N GLY A 45 0.49 -4.26 5.89
CA GLY A 45 1.38 -3.19 6.32
C GLY A 45 0.80 -1.79 6.22
N PHE A 46 1.51 -0.85 6.84
CA PHE A 46 1.36 0.56 6.58
C PHE A 46 2.48 1.03 5.65
N ALA A 47 2.15 1.82 4.65
CA ALA A 47 3.12 2.45 3.76
C ALA A 47 3.16 3.95 4.05
N PHE A 48 4.31 4.47 4.47
CA PHE A 48 4.45 5.89 4.80
C PHE A 48 5.22 6.61 3.69
N HIS A 49 4.55 7.56 3.06
CA HIS A 49 5.13 8.45 2.06
C HIS A 49 5.42 9.82 2.67
N LYS A 50 6.40 10.53 2.12
CA LYS A 50 6.50 11.97 2.36
C LYS A 50 5.30 12.67 1.71
N ARG A 51 4.89 13.82 2.27
CA ARG A 51 3.86 14.67 1.67
C ARG A 51 4.16 15.03 0.22
N GLY A 52 3.11 15.09 -0.60
CA GLY A 52 3.21 15.35 -2.04
C GLY A 52 3.68 14.12 -2.84
N GLY A 53 3.58 12.94 -2.25
CA GLY A 53 3.83 11.66 -2.90
C GLY A 53 2.58 11.15 -3.61
N PRO A 54 2.41 9.82 -3.72
CA PRO A 54 1.23 9.20 -4.32
C PRO A 54 -0.10 9.47 -3.59
N GLY A 55 -0.07 10.11 -2.42
CA GLY A 55 -1.25 10.29 -1.57
C GLY A 55 -1.69 9.03 -0.83
N ASP A 56 -2.76 9.19 -0.04
CA ASP A 56 -3.36 8.10 0.72
C ASP A 56 -4.05 7.10 -0.22
N HIS A 57 -3.76 5.82 -0.04
CA HIS A 57 -4.35 4.76 -0.86
C HIS A 57 -4.36 3.41 -0.13
N VAL A 58 -5.07 2.44 -0.71
CA VAL A 58 -5.11 1.08 -0.19
C VAL A 58 -4.69 0.11 -1.29
N GLY A 59 -3.67 -0.70 -1.01
CA GLY A 59 -3.26 -1.80 -1.85
C GLY A 59 -4.01 -3.07 -1.49
N VAL A 60 -4.54 -3.76 -2.50
CA VAL A 60 -5.13 -5.09 -2.35
C VAL A 60 -4.30 -6.09 -3.13
N ARG A 61 -3.78 -7.10 -2.44
CA ARG A 61 -3.03 -8.18 -3.07
C ARG A 61 -3.99 -9.12 -3.77
N VAL A 62 -3.76 -9.30 -5.06
CA VAL A 62 -4.51 -10.19 -5.94
C VAL A 62 -3.54 -10.99 -6.82
N SER A 63 -3.96 -12.16 -7.27
CA SER A 63 -3.25 -12.92 -8.30
C SER A 63 -3.36 -12.23 -9.67
N ALA A 64 -2.50 -12.62 -10.63
CA ALA A 64 -2.58 -12.10 -11.99
C ALA A 64 -3.94 -12.38 -12.67
N ALA A 65 -4.51 -13.58 -12.42
CA ALA A 65 -5.84 -13.92 -12.92
C ALA A 65 -6.94 -13.05 -12.30
N GLU A 66 -6.87 -12.80 -10.99
CA GLU A 66 -7.80 -11.89 -10.30
C GLU A 66 -7.64 -10.44 -10.80
N ARG A 67 -6.42 -9.96 -11.02
CA ARG A 67 -6.16 -8.62 -11.60
C ARG A 67 -6.82 -8.46 -12.97
N ALA A 68 -6.63 -9.43 -13.87
CA ALA A 68 -7.24 -9.40 -15.20
C ALA A 68 -8.77 -9.38 -15.14
N GLU A 69 -9.36 -10.18 -14.24
CA GLU A 69 -10.81 -10.20 -14.03
C GLU A 69 -11.34 -8.90 -13.40
N ILE A 70 -10.58 -8.27 -12.49
CA ILE A 70 -10.93 -6.96 -11.93
C ILE A 70 -10.95 -5.89 -13.02
N LYS A 71 -9.91 -5.85 -13.87
CA LYS A 71 -9.84 -4.91 -15.01
C LYS A 71 -11.06 -5.04 -15.91
N ARG A 72 -11.40 -6.26 -16.32
CA ARG A 72 -12.60 -6.54 -17.12
C ARG A 72 -13.89 -6.04 -16.46
N ARG A 73 -14.02 -6.19 -15.13
CA ARG A 73 -15.20 -5.70 -14.38
C ARG A 73 -15.25 -4.18 -14.32
N LEU A 74 -14.11 -3.51 -14.14
CA LEU A 74 -14.03 -2.04 -14.15
C LEU A 74 -14.45 -1.48 -15.51
N GLU A 75 -13.91 -2.04 -16.60
CA GLU A 75 -14.27 -1.68 -17.98
C GLU A 75 -15.78 -1.87 -18.23
N GLN A 76 -16.34 -3.02 -17.84
CA GLN A 76 -17.78 -3.29 -17.99
C GLN A 76 -18.67 -2.34 -17.17
N ALA A 77 -18.18 -1.91 -16.01
CA ALA A 77 -18.89 -0.94 -15.17
C ALA A 77 -18.69 0.51 -15.63
N GLY A 78 -17.84 0.76 -16.63
CA GLY A 78 -17.47 2.11 -17.07
C GLY A 78 -16.71 2.89 -15.99
N ILE A 79 -16.01 2.21 -15.08
CA ILE A 79 -15.23 2.83 -14.01
C ILE A 79 -13.84 3.14 -14.55
N GLU A 80 -13.45 4.41 -14.46
CA GLU A 80 -12.11 4.85 -14.83
C GLU A 80 -11.05 4.15 -13.96
N HIS A 81 -10.01 3.66 -14.62
CA HIS A 81 -8.89 3.02 -13.93
C HIS A 81 -7.58 3.29 -14.70
N GLU A 82 -6.48 3.34 -13.96
CA GLU A 82 -5.12 3.49 -14.50
C GLU A 82 -4.29 2.28 -14.11
N GLU A 83 -3.41 1.85 -15.01
CA GLU A 83 -2.45 0.77 -14.78
C GLU A 83 -1.06 1.34 -15.08
N ARG A 84 -0.15 1.27 -14.10
CA ARG A 84 1.24 1.70 -14.24
C ARG A 84 2.14 0.47 -14.27
N ASP A 85 3.10 0.48 -15.19
CA ASP A 85 4.15 -0.56 -15.32
C ASP A 85 5.26 -0.39 -14.27
#